data_AF-A0A7L4ZWR4-F1
#
_entry.id   AF-A0A7L4ZWR4-F1
#
_cell.length_a   1.000
_cell.length_b   1.000
_cell.length_c   1.000
_cell.angle_alpha   90.00
_cell.angle_beta   90.00
_cell.angle_gamma   90.00
#
_symmetry.space_group_name_H-M   'P 1'
#
loop_
_entity.id
_entity.type
_entity.pdbx_description
1 polymer ?
#
loop_
_entity_poly.entity_id
_entity_poly.type
_entity_poly.pdbx_seq_one_letter_code
_entity_poly.pdbx_strand_id
1 'polypeptide(L)'
;MKLMKLTLEFTSEIELAYDEESPEFQEALASYRELATGDPDTTAREMVQHVAHQLREWGDHHRIIECVGYVGLLGSPTPAENYSGIQVGPDYAERWAL
;
A
#
# COMPACT_ATOMS: atom_id res chain seq x y z
N MET A 1 -11.84 36.48 13.43
CA MET A 1 -11.48 35.12 13.01
C MET A 1 -12.76 34.29 12.98
N LYS A 2 -13.09 33.65 11.86
CA LYS A 2 -14.31 32.85 11.73
C LYS A 2 -13.89 31.38 11.74
N LEU A 3 -14.39 30.61 12.71
CA LEU A 3 -14.21 29.16 12.75
C LEU A 3 -15.43 28.50 12.10
N MET A 4 -15.18 27.57 11.19
CA MET A 4 -16.19 26.69 10.63
C MET A 4 -15.81 25.26 10.99
N LYS A 5 -16.77 24.50 11.53
CA LYS A 5 -16.62 23.08 11.80
C LYS A 5 -17.48 22.33 10.79
N LEU A 6 -16.88 21.38 10.10
CA LEU A 6 -17.53 20.54 9.10
C LEU A 6 -17.25 19.08 9.46
N THR A 7 -18.26 18.24 9.36
CA THR A 7 -18.14 16.79 9.50
C THR A 7 -18.39 16.18 8.14
N LEU A 8 -17.47 15.35 7.68
CA LEU A 8 -17.52 14.67 6.39
C LEU A 8 -17.34 13.17 6.65
N GLU A 9 -18.09 12.35 5.92
CA GLU A 9 -17.90 10.90 5.87
C GLU A 9 -17.35 10.55 4.49
N PHE A 10 -16.30 9.74 4.46
CA PHE A 10 -15.66 9.30 3.22
C PHE A 10 -15.65 7.78 3.16
N THR A 11 -15.99 7.25 1.99
CA THR A 11 -15.82 5.84 1.65
C THR A 11 -14.80 5.73 0.53
N SER A 12 -13.78 4.90 0.72
CA SER A 12 -12.73 4.63 -0.25
C SER A 12 -12.66 3.13 -0.52
N GLU A 13 -12.51 2.77 -1.79
CA GLU A 13 -12.22 1.42 -2.23
C GLU A 13 -10.81 1.42 -2.82
N ILE A 14 -10.02 0.41 -2.48
CA ILE A 14 -8.66 0.22 -2.99
C ILE A 14 -8.59 -1.20 -3.51
N GLU A 15 -8.29 -1.34 -4.79
CA GLU A 15 -8.03 -2.63 -5.42
C GLU A 15 -6.53 -2.92 -5.40
N LEU A 16 -6.16 -4.07 -4.86
CA LEU A 16 -4.78 -4.55 -4.79
C LEU A 16 -4.68 -5.88 -5.53
N ALA A 17 -3.71 -6.00 -6.42
CA ALA A 17 -3.35 -7.23 -7.10
C ALA A 17 -1.98 -7.70 -6.57
N TYR A 18 -1.93 -8.93 -6.08
CA TYR A 18 -0.70 -9.53 -5.56
C TYR A 18 -0.75 -11.04 -5.76
N ASP A 19 0.43 -11.65 -5.84
CA ASP A 19 0.60 -13.11 -5.91
C ASP A 19 1.36 -13.55 -4.67
N GLU A 20 0.67 -14.25 -3.76
CA GLU A 20 1.29 -14.69 -2.50
C GLU A 20 2.45 -15.66 -2.74
N GLU A 21 2.45 -16.40 -3.85
CA GLU A 21 3.52 -17.37 -4.15
C GLU A 21 4.72 -16.72 -4.84
N SER A 22 4.64 -15.43 -5.17
CA SER A 22 5.74 -14.72 -5.83
C SER A 22 6.91 -14.50 -4.87
N PRO A 23 8.17 -14.59 -5.35
CA PRO A 23 9.35 -14.28 -4.53
C PRO A 23 9.28 -12.88 -3.91
N GLU A 24 8.79 -11.90 -4.66
CA GLU A 24 8.71 -10.50 -4.26
C GLU A 24 7.66 -10.28 -3.15
N PHE A 25 6.55 -11.02 -3.18
CA PHE A 25 5.56 -10.96 -2.10
C PHE A 25 6.10 -11.61 -0.83
N GLN A 26 6.77 -12.75 -0.95
CA GLN A 26 7.37 -13.45 0.20
C GLN A 26 8.48 -12.62 0.84
N GLU A 27 9.30 -11.93 0.05
CA GLU A 27 10.33 -11.00 0.56
C GLU A 27 9.72 -9.80 1.30
N ALA A 28 8.66 -9.21 0.72
CA ALA A 28 7.93 -8.13 1.38
C ALA A 28 7.28 -8.59 2.69
N LEU A 29 6.69 -9.79 2.72
CA LEU A 29 6.09 -10.37 3.92
C LEU A 29 7.13 -10.68 5.01
N ALA A 30 8.30 -11.18 4.63
CA ALA A 30 9.41 -11.40 5.55
C ALA A 30 9.88 -10.07 6.18
N SER A 31 10.10 -9.05 5.35
CA SER A 31 10.47 -7.71 5.81
C SER A 31 9.40 -7.10 6.72
N TYR A 32 8.12 -7.29 6.39
CA TYR A 32 7.01 -6.81 7.19
C TYR A 32 6.99 -7.45 8.58
N ARG A 33 7.19 -8.77 8.65
CA ARG A 33 7.31 -9.52 9.93
C ARG A 33 8.48 -9.04 10.78
N GLU A 34 9.62 -8.74 10.17
CA GLU A 34 10.81 -8.26 10.89
C GLU A 34 10.61 -6.87 11.50
N LEU A 35 9.87 -5.99 10.82
CA LEU A 35 9.86 -4.56 11.12
C LEU A 35 8.54 -4.03 11.71
N ALA A 36 7.38 -4.51 11.24
CA ALA A 36 6.11 -3.84 11.50
C ALA A 36 5.45 -4.23 12.82
N THR A 37 5.78 -5.40 13.38
CA THR A 37 5.05 -5.94 14.54
C THR A 37 5.92 -6.71 15.53
N GLY A 38 7.10 -7.19 15.14
CA GLY A 38 7.90 -8.10 15.97
C GLY A 38 7.17 -9.41 16.30
N ASP A 39 6.04 -9.67 15.65
CA ASP A 39 5.18 -10.83 15.86
C ASP A 39 5.37 -11.80 14.68
N PRO A 40 5.98 -12.98 14.92
CA PRO A 40 6.19 -13.98 13.87
C PRO A 40 4.88 -14.55 13.30
N ASP A 41 3.75 -14.41 14.00
CA ASP A 41 2.43 -14.86 13.54
C ASP A 41 1.75 -13.86 12.60
N THR A 42 2.43 -12.75 12.27
CA THR A 42 1.92 -11.77 11.31
C THR A 42 1.63 -12.42 9.96
N THR A 43 0.42 -12.18 9.49
CA THR A 43 -0.17 -12.81 8.30
C THR A 43 0.02 -11.95 7.05
N ALA A 44 -0.02 -12.60 5.88
CA ALA A 44 -0.05 -11.92 4.59
C ALA A 44 -1.19 -10.89 4.50
N ARG A 45 -2.35 -11.23 5.09
CA ARG A 45 -3.52 -10.35 5.18
C ARG A 45 -3.22 -9.04 5.91
N GLU A 46 -2.50 -9.10 7.04
CA GLU A 46 -2.16 -7.90 7.82
C GLU A 46 -1.21 -6.98 7.07
N MET A 47 -0.23 -7.55 6.36
CA MET A 47 0.63 -6.77 5.47
C MET A 47 -0.19 -6.05 4.39
N VAL A 48 -1.07 -6.77 3.69
CA VAL A 48 -1.91 -6.19 2.63
C VAL A 48 -2.84 -5.10 3.18
N GLN A 49 -3.40 -5.30 4.39
CA GLN A 49 -4.22 -4.29 5.06
C GLN A 49 -3.40 -3.05 5.46
N HIS A 50 -2.16 -3.24 5.92
CA HIS A 50 -1.25 -2.14 6.21
C HIS A 50 -0.94 -1.31 4.97
N VAL A 51 -0.66 -1.98 3.84
CA VAL A 51 -0.46 -1.33 2.54
C VAL A 51 -1.69 -0.51 2.14
N ALA A 52 -2.89 -1.11 2.20
CA ALA A 52 -4.14 -0.39 1.88
C ALA A 52 -4.35 0.84 2.78
N HIS A 53 -4.06 0.72 4.08
CA HIS A 53 -4.17 1.83 5.02
C HIS A 53 -3.19 2.97 4.70
N GLN A 54 -1.92 2.65 4.48
CA GLN A 54 -0.88 3.63 4.16
C GLN A 54 -1.18 4.34 2.84
N LEU A 55 -1.65 3.62 1.82
CA LEU A 55 -2.11 4.22 0.57
C LEU A 55 -3.26 5.21 0.84
N ARG A 56 -4.33 4.79 1.53
CA ARG A 56 -5.45 5.68 1.86
C ARG A 56 -5.00 6.98 2.54
N GLU A 57 -4.11 6.89 3.52
CA GLU A 57 -3.68 8.04 4.32
C GLU A 57 -2.74 8.98 3.55
N TRP A 58 -1.85 8.43 2.70
CA TRP A 58 -0.72 9.17 2.16
C TRP A 58 -0.68 9.29 0.62
N GLY A 59 -1.63 8.70 -0.10
CA GLY A 59 -1.76 8.84 -1.55
C GLY A 59 -0.74 8.03 -2.37
N ASP A 60 -0.65 8.33 -3.66
CA ASP A 60 0.28 7.72 -4.64
C ASP A 60 1.75 8.11 -4.45
N HIS A 61 2.00 9.06 -3.55
CA HIS A 61 3.34 9.54 -3.19
C HIS A 61 4.13 8.45 -2.46
N HIS A 62 3.44 7.47 -1.88
CA HIS A 62 4.02 6.41 -1.07
C HIS A 62 4.11 5.13 -1.92
N ARG A 63 4.89 5.25 -3.00
CA ARG A 63 5.41 4.08 -3.73
C ARG A 63 6.39 3.28 -2.88
N ILE A 64 6.81 3.81 -1.74
CA ILE A 64 7.54 3.10 -0.69
C ILE A 64 6.65 3.10 0.53
N ILE A 65 6.32 1.91 1.02
CA ILE A 65 5.63 1.69 2.28
C ILE A 65 6.63 1.11 3.25
N GLU A 66 6.71 1.72 4.42
CA GLU A 66 7.57 1.25 5.50
C GLU A 66 7.30 -0.24 5.78
N CYS A 67 8.36 -1.00 6.04
CA CYS A 67 8.31 -2.45 6.29
C CYS A 67 7.93 -3.34 5.08
N VAL A 68 7.35 -2.81 4.00
CA VAL A 68 6.92 -3.57 2.82
C VAL A 68 7.78 -3.30 1.59
N GLY A 69 8.51 -2.18 1.59
CA GLY A 69 9.35 -1.77 0.46
C GLY A 69 8.52 -1.00 -0.56
N TYR A 70 8.77 -1.22 -1.84
CA TYR A 70 8.01 -0.50 -2.87
C TYR A 70 6.57 -1.05 -2.98
N VAL A 71 5.66 -0.29 -3.61
CA VAL A 71 4.35 -0.76 -4.07
C VAL A 71 4.13 -0.22 -5.49
N GLY A 72 3.79 -1.13 -6.41
CA GLY A 72 3.60 -0.85 -7.83
C GLY A 72 2.21 -0.29 -8.14
N LEU A 73 2.12 0.50 -9.20
CA LEU A 73 0.85 0.89 -9.81
C LEU A 73 0.61 -0.02 -11.02
N LEU A 74 -0.60 -0.60 -11.13
CA LEU A 74 -1.00 -1.40 -12.28
C LEU A 74 -0.83 -0.58 -13.57
N GLY A 75 -0.13 -1.17 -14.55
CA GLY A 75 0.14 -0.52 -15.83
C GLY A 75 1.27 0.51 -15.82
N SER A 76 1.89 0.80 -14.67
CA SER A 76 3.12 1.61 -14.61
C SER A 76 4.35 0.71 -14.54
N PRO A 77 5.42 0.97 -15.32
CA PRO A 77 6.68 0.28 -15.11
C PRO A 77 7.25 0.69 -13.74
N THR A 78 7.23 -0.22 -12.76
CA THR A 78 8.09 -0.12 -11.59
C THR A 78 9.54 -0.25 -12.08
N PRO A 79 10.48 0.59 -11.62
CA PRO A 79 11.90 0.33 -11.87
C PRO A 79 12.22 -1.08 -11.38
N ALA A 80 12.85 -1.92 -12.21
CA ALA A 80 13.12 -3.32 -11.90
C ALA A 80 13.93 -3.51 -10.60
N GLU A 81 14.64 -2.47 -10.18
CA GLU A 81 15.44 -2.43 -8.95
C GLU A 81 14.59 -2.20 -7.68
N ASN A 82 13.30 -1.88 -7.82
CA ASN A 82 12.38 -1.45 -6.77
C ASN A 82 11.02 -2.17 -6.91
N TYR A 83 11.06 -3.49 -7.14
CA TYR A 83 9.84 -4.27 -7.38
C TYR A 83 9.14 -4.63 -6.08
N SER A 84 7.82 -4.76 -6.15
CA SER A 84 6.96 -5.10 -5.02
C SER A 84 6.07 -6.26 -5.38
N GLY A 85 5.86 -7.18 -4.43
CA GLY A 85 4.88 -8.25 -4.59
C GLY A 85 3.42 -7.77 -4.63
N ILE A 86 3.17 -6.48 -4.39
CA ILE A 86 1.82 -5.88 -4.36
C ILE A 86 1.71 -4.75 -5.40
N GLN A 87 0.64 -4.77 -6.19
CA GLN A 87 0.28 -3.76 -7.18
C GLN A 87 -1.08 -3.14 -6.86
N VAL A 88 -1.25 -1.85 -7.17
CA VAL A 88 -2.48 -1.07 -6.88
C VAL A 88 -3.21 -0.74 -8.18
N GLY A 89 -4.55 -0.80 -8.15
CA GLY A 89 -5.44 -0.49 -9.28
C GLY A 89 -5.23 0.89 -9.92
N PRO A 90 -5.51 1.03 -11.23
CA PRO A 90 -5.33 2.30 -11.96
C PRO A 90 -6.21 3.45 -11.43
N ASP A 91 -7.42 3.13 -10.93
CA ASP A 91 -8.39 4.09 -10.39
C ASP A 91 -7.87 4.83 -9.14
N TYR A 92 -6.83 4.31 -8.50
CA TYR A 92 -6.18 4.96 -7.37
C TYR A 92 -5.37 6.19 -7.79
N ALA A 93 -4.74 6.18 -8.98
CA ALA A 93 -3.94 7.31 -9.47
C ALA A 93 -4.82 8.49 -9.92
N GLU A 94 -6.01 8.21 -10.46
CA GLU A 94 -6.90 9.25 -10.99
C GLU A 94 -7.58 10.09 -9.90
N ARG A 95 -7.63 9.60 -8.65
CA ARG A 95 -8.28 10.31 -7.53
C ARG A 95 -7.47 11.46 -6.94
N TRP A 96 -6.17 11.55 -7.24
CA TRP A 96 -5.26 12.54 -6.65
C TRP A 96 -4.63 13.50 -7.68
N ALA A 97 -5.04 13.43 -8.95
CA ALA A 97 -4.56 14.31 -10.03
C ALA A 97 -5.25 15.69 -10.10
N LEU A 98 -5.68 16.25 -8.96
CA LEU A 98 -6.30 17.59 -8.86
C LEU A 98 -5.37 18.62 -8.21
#